data_AF-A0A6L5EX00-F1
#
_entry.id   AF-A0A6L5EX00-F1
#
_cell.length_a   1.000
_cell.length_b   1.000
_cell.length_c   1.000
_cell.angle_alpha   90.00
_cell.angle_beta   90.00
_cell.angle_gamma   90.00
#
_symmetry.space_group_name_H-M   'P 1'
#
loop_
_entity.id
_entity.type
_entity.pdbx_description
1 polymer ?
#
loop_
_entity_poly.entity_id
_entity_poly.type
_entity_poly.pdbx_seq_one_letter_code
_entity_poly.pdbx_strand_id
1 'polypeptide(L)'
;MANFEYGKAGRPAQWIILDTGAWGRAEVPGNRIWIAPRTPCDKVYSVAVHEWTHHMQGVVYRTWAEVQRELAPYGGPEMVADCGALLLGATWIRYGCPGRYTTDAAAAILRGERP
;
A
#
# COMPACT_ATOMS: atom_id res chain seq x y z
N MET A 1 19.20 -1.60 19.41
CA MET A 1 18.32 -0.56 18.83
C MET A 1 18.52 -0.59 17.33
N ALA A 2 17.62 -1.23 16.59
CA ALA A 2 17.72 -1.32 15.13
C ALA A 2 17.08 -0.07 14.52
N ASN A 3 17.89 0.75 13.86
CA ASN A 3 17.44 1.96 13.18
C ASN A 3 16.66 1.55 11.92
N PHE A 4 15.34 1.79 11.94
CA PHE A 4 14.50 1.69 10.76
C PHE A 4 14.83 2.85 9.81
N GLU A 5 15.71 2.61 8.85
CA GLU A 5 15.96 3.55 7.75
C GLU A 5 14.83 3.42 6.72
N TYR A 6 13.78 4.22 6.92
CA TYR A 6 12.66 4.36 6.00
C TYR A 6 13.10 4.90 4.64
N GLY A 7 12.39 4.45 3.60
CA GLY A 7 12.73 4.57 2.17
C GLY A 7 13.30 5.92 1.76
N LYS A 8 14.57 5.90 1.33
CA LYS A 8 15.16 6.91 0.45
C LYS A 8 15.19 6.35 -0.97
N ALA A 9 15.05 7.22 -1.97
CA ALA A 9 15.39 6.90 -3.35
C ALA A 9 16.78 6.21 -3.38
N GLY A 10 16.84 5.00 -3.92
CA GLY A 10 18.05 4.16 -3.90
C GLY A 10 17.97 2.87 -3.05
N ARG A 11 16.88 2.63 -2.30
CA ARG A 11 16.61 1.30 -1.71
C ARG A 11 15.25 0.77 -2.17
N PRO A 12 15.21 -0.15 -3.15
CA PRO A 12 13.95 -0.72 -3.64
C PRO A 12 13.25 -1.53 -2.56
N ALA A 13 11.91 -1.57 -2.59
CA ALA A 13 11.15 -2.53 -1.81
C ALA A 13 11.54 -3.96 -2.20
N GLN A 14 11.58 -4.84 -1.20
CA GLN A 14 11.79 -6.28 -1.37
C GLN A 14 10.44 -6.95 -1.66
N TRP A 15 10.32 -7.52 -2.84
CA TRP A 15 9.16 -8.32 -3.25
C TRP A 15 9.42 -9.80 -2.95
N ILE A 16 8.56 -10.42 -2.18
CA ILE A 16 8.74 -11.77 -1.65
C ILE A 16 7.52 -12.62 -2.02
N ILE A 17 7.75 -13.77 -2.65
CA ILE A 17 6.69 -14.75 -2.91
C ILE A 17 6.58 -15.67 -1.70
N LEU A 18 5.60 -15.42 -0.85
CA LEU A 18 5.35 -16.20 0.37
C LEU A 18 3.90 -16.00 0.81
N ASP A 19 3.23 -17.08 1.21
CA ASP A 19 1.89 -16.98 1.79
C ASP A 19 1.98 -16.57 3.27
N THR A 20 1.39 -15.43 3.59
CA THR A 20 1.31 -14.91 4.96
C THR A 20 -0.12 -14.96 5.52
N GLY A 21 -1.01 -15.74 4.91
CA GLY A 21 -2.43 -15.86 5.28
C GLY A 21 -3.39 -15.02 4.42
N ALA A 22 -2.88 -14.05 3.66
CA ALA A 22 -3.62 -13.22 2.71
C ALA A 22 -2.96 -13.27 1.31
N TRP A 23 -3.65 -12.81 0.27
CA TRP A 23 -3.07 -12.76 -1.10
C TRP A 23 -1.91 -11.77 -1.20
N GLY A 24 -1.96 -10.69 -0.45
CA GLY A 24 -0.91 -9.69 -0.34
C GLY A 24 -0.70 -9.28 1.12
N ARG A 25 0.49 -8.75 1.40
CA ARG A 25 0.80 -8.03 2.64
C ARG A 25 1.94 -7.06 2.40
N ALA A 26 1.86 -5.87 2.98
CA ALA A 26 2.99 -4.94 3.10
C ALA A 26 3.47 -4.81 4.55
N GLU A 27 4.77 -4.57 4.72
CA GLU A 27 5.33 -4.13 6.00
C GLU A 27 5.15 -2.62 6.13
N VAL A 28 4.36 -2.18 7.12
CA VAL A 28 4.03 -0.77 7.32
C VAL A 28 4.35 -0.33 8.77
N PRO A 29 5.37 0.50 8.98
CA PRO A 29 6.35 0.95 7.99
C PRO A 29 7.47 -0.10 7.82
N GLY A 30 8.08 -0.17 6.65
CA GLY A 30 9.07 -1.19 6.31
C GLY A 30 9.35 -1.22 4.82
N ASN A 31 10.09 -2.24 4.36
CA ASN A 31 10.52 -2.33 2.96
C ASN A 31 10.19 -3.67 2.30
N ARG A 32 9.27 -4.45 2.86
CA ARG A 32 8.90 -5.77 2.35
C ARG A 32 7.45 -5.80 1.90
N ILE A 33 7.23 -6.44 0.76
CA ILE A 33 5.91 -6.73 0.20
C ILE A 33 5.87 -8.23 -0.12
N TRP A 34 4.85 -8.90 0.40
CA TRP A 34 4.61 -10.32 0.19
C TRP A 34 3.42 -10.51 -0.74
N ILE A 35 3.57 -11.43 -1.70
CA ILE A 35 2.48 -11.90 -2.57
C ILE A 35 2.38 -13.41 -2.41
N ALA A 36 1.20 -13.90 -2.06
CA ALA A 36 0.99 -15.32 -1.90
C ALA A 36 0.99 -16.02 -3.28
N PRO A 37 1.66 -17.17 -3.43
CA PRO A 37 1.69 -17.92 -4.69
C PRO A 37 0.31 -18.42 -5.14
N ARG A 38 -0.66 -18.53 -4.21
CA ARG A 38 -2.06 -18.90 -4.49
C ARG A 38 -2.94 -17.73 -4.96
N THR A 39 -2.38 -16.54 -5.14
CA THR A 39 -3.13 -15.39 -5.67
C THR A 39 -3.58 -15.73 -7.10
N PRO A 40 -4.87 -15.57 -7.44
CA PRO A 40 -5.34 -15.82 -8.81
C PRO A 40 -4.52 -15.02 -9.82
N CYS A 41 -4.10 -15.67 -10.92
CA CYS A 41 -3.19 -15.07 -11.91
C CYS A 41 -3.69 -13.74 -12.46
N ASP A 42 -5.01 -13.61 -12.65
CA ASP A 42 -5.69 -12.40 -13.13
C ASP A 42 -5.73 -11.26 -12.10
N LYS A 43 -5.31 -11.51 -10.86
CA LYS A 43 -5.35 -10.54 -9.74
C LYS A 43 -3.98 -10.23 -9.16
N VAL A 44 -2.92 -10.94 -9.58
CA VAL A 44 -1.56 -10.75 -9.05
C VAL A 44 -1.13 -9.30 -9.13
N TYR A 45 -1.32 -8.65 -10.28
CA TYR A 45 -0.96 -7.25 -10.46
C TYR A 45 -1.76 -6.34 -9.53
N SER A 46 -3.09 -6.49 -9.51
CA SER A 46 -3.98 -5.70 -8.64
C SER A 46 -3.61 -5.80 -7.16
N VAL A 47 -3.33 -7.02 -6.67
CA VAL A 47 -2.88 -7.25 -5.30
C VAL A 47 -1.51 -6.60 -5.08
N ALA A 48 -0.57 -6.76 -6.01
CA ALA A 48 0.77 -6.17 -5.89
C ALA A 48 0.74 -4.64 -5.76
N VAL A 49 -0.07 -3.94 -6.56
CA VAL A 49 -0.14 -2.48 -6.50
C VAL A 49 -0.98 -1.95 -5.33
N HIS A 50 -1.92 -2.75 -4.80
CA HIS A 50 -2.58 -2.48 -3.52
C HIS A 50 -1.54 -2.48 -2.38
N GLU A 51 -0.75 -3.56 -2.26
CA GLU A 51 0.29 -3.65 -1.23
C GLU A 51 1.42 -2.62 -1.42
N TRP A 52 1.75 -2.29 -2.67
CA TRP A 52 2.67 -1.18 -2.95
C TRP A 52 2.15 0.14 -2.37
N THR A 53 0.85 0.40 -2.48
CA THR A 53 0.27 1.63 -1.93
C THR A 53 0.36 1.62 -0.41
N HIS A 54 0.14 0.49 0.27
CA HIS A 54 0.41 0.36 1.71
C HIS A 54 1.88 0.58 2.06
N HIS A 55 2.82 0.05 1.28
CA HIS A 55 4.24 0.34 1.46
C HIS A 55 4.52 1.84 1.38
N MET A 56 3.93 2.54 0.40
CA MET A 56 4.05 3.99 0.28
C MET A 56 3.42 4.75 1.46
N GLN A 57 2.32 4.26 2.05
CA GLN A 57 1.81 4.80 3.33
C GLN A 57 2.88 4.70 4.43
N GLY A 58 3.64 3.60 4.48
CA GLY A 58 4.76 3.43 5.41
C GLY A 58 6.01 4.27 5.10
N VAL A 59 6.12 4.80 3.87
CA VAL A 59 7.14 5.81 3.52
C VAL A 59 6.74 7.19 4.05
N VAL A 60 5.45 7.53 3.96
CA VAL A 60 4.89 8.83 4.38
C VAL A 60 4.72 8.94 5.90
N TYR A 61 4.33 7.85 6.54
CA TYR A 61 4.00 7.81 7.97
C TYR A 61 4.90 6.83 8.73
N ARG A 62 5.25 7.19 9.96
CA ARG A 62 6.29 6.47 10.74
C ARG A 62 5.76 5.30 11.54
N THR A 63 4.45 5.10 11.62
CA THR A 63 3.80 3.99 12.33
C THR A 63 2.46 3.62 11.69
N TRP A 64 2.02 2.37 11.83
CA TRP A 64 0.68 1.96 11.38
C TRP A 64 -0.46 2.69 12.12
N ALA A 65 -0.24 3.07 13.39
CA ALA A 65 -1.21 3.87 14.14
C ALA A 65 -1.38 5.28 13.55
N GLU A 66 -0.29 5.89 13.08
CA GLU A 66 -0.32 7.17 12.35
C GLU A 66 -1.04 6.99 11.02
N VAL A 67 -0.71 5.96 10.23
CA VAL A 67 -1.41 5.65 8.96
C VAL A 67 -2.93 5.57 9.17
N GLN A 68 -3.38 4.80 10.16
CA GLN A 68 -4.81 4.65 10.45
C GLN A 68 -5.47 5.97 10.85
N ARG A 69 -4.84 6.74 11.74
CA ARG A 69 -5.40 8.03 12.22
C ARG A 69 -5.47 9.06 11.10
N GLU A 70 -4.37 9.23 10.34
CA GLU A 70 -4.27 10.28 9.33
C GLU A 70 -5.08 9.95 8.07
N LEU A 71 -5.24 8.66 7.74
CA LEU A 71 -6.03 8.25 6.57
C LEU A 71 -7.52 8.02 6.87
N ALA A 72 -7.93 7.99 8.14
CA ALA A 72 -9.34 7.80 8.52
C ALA A 72 -10.31 8.78 7.83
N PRO A 73 -10.02 10.10 7.72
CA PRO A 73 -10.90 11.03 7.01
C PRO A 73 -11.08 10.70 5.52
N TYR A 74 -10.11 10.02 4.93
CA TYR A 74 -10.09 9.65 3.51
C TYR A 74 -10.66 8.25 3.25
N GLY A 75 -11.31 7.61 4.24
CA GLY A 75 -11.84 6.25 4.11
C GLY A 75 -10.93 5.15 4.70
N GLY A 76 -9.79 5.54 5.26
CA GLY A 76 -8.86 4.61 5.90
C GLY A 76 -7.84 3.99 4.92
N PRO A 77 -6.84 3.27 5.47
CA PRO A 77 -5.68 2.84 4.70
C PRO A 77 -6.01 1.87 3.57
N GLU A 78 -6.95 0.95 3.77
CA GLU A 78 -7.34 -0.05 2.76
C GLU A 78 -8.02 0.59 1.55
N MET A 79 -8.92 1.57 1.76
CA MET A 79 -9.60 2.27 0.67
C MET A 79 -8.62 3.18 -0.09
N VAL A 80 -7.70 3.82 0.62
CA VAL A 80 -6.60 4.59 0.00
C VAL A 80 -5.70 3.65 -0.82
N ALA A 81 -5.42 2.44 -0.32
CA ALA A 81 -4.64 1.43 -1.05
C ALA A 81 -5.34 0.95 -2.33
N ASP A 82 -6.65 0.72 -2.27
CA ASP A 82 -7.45 0.37 -3.44
C ASP A 82 -7.53 1.51 -4.47
N CYS A 83 -7.72 2.76 -4.04
CA CYS A 83 -7.66 3.89 -4.97
C CYS A 83 -6.27 4.03 -5.60
N GLY A 84 -5.20 3.81 -4.84
CA GLY A 84 -3.83 3.79 -5.36
C GLY A 84 -3.60 2.67 -6.37
N ALA A 85 -4.13 1.47 -6.09
CA ALA A 85 -4.11 0.35 -7.03
C ALA A 85 -4.79 0.72 -8.35
N LEU A 86 -5.98 1.33 -8.31
CA LEU A 86 -6.68 1.79 -9.52
C LEU A 86 -5.88 2.85 -10.29
N LEU A 87 -5.26 3.82 -9.60
CA LEU A 87 -4.40 4.83 -10.23
C LEU A 87 -3.19 4.22 -10.95
N LEU A 88 -2.71 3.07 -10.47
CA LEU A 88 -1.63 2.31 -11.08
C LEU A 88 -2.12 1.33 -12.15
N GLY A 89 -3.41 1.27 -12.44
CA GLY A 89 -3.98 0.44 -13.50
C GLY A 89 -4.47 -0.94 -13.06
N ALA A 90 -4.68 -1.17 -11.76
CA ALA A 90 -5.37 -2.37 -11.30
C ALA A 90 -6.80 -2.43 -11.87
N THR A 91 -7.23 -3.61 -12.28
CA THR A 91 -8.60 -3.86 -12.78
C THR A 91 -9.50 -4.48 -11.71
N TRP A 92 -8.95 -4.77 -10.54
CA TRP A 92 -9.66 -5.38 -9.41
C TRP A 92 -9.23 -4.74 -8.10
N ILE A 93 -10.17 -4.57 -7.18
CA ILE A 93 -9.96 -4.05 -5.82
C ILE A 93 -10.90 -4.76 -4.85
N ARG A 94 -10.61 -4.72 -3.54
CA ARG A 94 -11.32 -5.53 -2.53
C ARG A 94 -12.29 -4.73 -1.65
N TYR A 95 -11.88 -3.56 -1.19
CA TYR A 95 -12.55 -2.74 -0.19
C TYR A 95 -13.31 -1.56 -0.80
N GLY A 96 -12.85 -1.07 -1.96
CA GLY A 96 -13.50 0.00 -2.70
C GLY A 96 -12.68 1.29 -2.76
N CYS A 97 -13.01 2.13 -3.73
CA CYS A 97 -12.47 3.48 -3.88
C CYS A 97 -13.67 4.45 -3.90
N PRO A 98 -14.02 5.08 -2.75
CA PRO A 98 -15.33 5.72 -2.58
C PRO A 98 -15.49 7.05 -3.34
N GLY A 99 -14.42 7.56 -3.94
CA GLY A 99 -14.49 8.71 -4.85
C GLY A 99 -13.25 9.59 -4.82
N ARG A 100 -13.39 10.77 -5.44
CA ARG A 100 -12.32 11.75 -5.69
C ARG A 100 -11.46 12.05 -4.46
N TYR A 101 -12.07 12.26 -3.29
CA TYR A 101 -11.35 12.64 -2.08
C TYR A 101 -10.33 11.58 -1.62
N THR A 102 -10.72 10.30 -1.65
CA THR A 102 -9.80 9.18 -1.36
C THR A 102 -8.80 8.97 -2.49
N THR A 103 -9.20 9.18 -3.74
CA THR A 103 -8.30 9.10 -4.91
C THR A 103 -7.20 10.15 -4.85
N ASP A 104 -7.52 11.39 -4.50
CA ASP A 104 -6.55 12.48 -4.38
C ASP A 104 -5.55 12.19 -3.24
N ALA A 105 -6.04 11.64 -2.12
CA ALA A 105 -5.17 11.17 -1.04
C ALA A 105 -4.25 10.02 -1.47
N ALA A 106 -4.77 9.03 -2.19
CA ALA A 106 -3.95 7.95 -2.73
C ALA A 106 -2.88 8.47 -3.70
N ALA A 107 -3.22 9.45 -4.53
CA ALA A 107 -2.27 10.08 -5.43
C ALA A 107 -1.13 10.79 -4.68
N ALA A 108 -1.44 11.48 -3.56
CA ALA A 108 -0.41 12.08 -2.70
C ALA A 108 0.51 11.03 -2.08
N ILE A 109 -0.06 9.96 -1.54
CA ILE A 109 0.72 8.83 -0.98
C ILE A 109 1.65 8.21 -2.01
N LEU A 110 1.19 8.01 -3.25
CA LEU A 110 2.03 7.46 -4.33
C LEU A 110 3.19 8.39 -4.74
N ARG A 111 3.08 9.70 -4.48
CA ARG A 111 4.18 10.67 -4.63
C ARG A 111 5.10 10.73 -3.39
N GLY A 112 4.78 10.01 -2.32
CA GLY A 112 5.49 10.09 -1.05
C GLY A 112 5.13 11.33 -0.23
N GLU A 113 3.94 11.89 -0.45
CA GLU A 113 3.44 13.10 0.20
C GLU A 113 2.31 12.77 1.17
N ARG A 114 2.08 13.66 2.14
CA ARG A 114 0.86 13.63 2.97
C ARG A 114 -0.30 14.25 2.17
N PRO A 115 -1.50 13.64 2.18
CA PRO A 115 -2.72 14.23 1.60
C PRO A 115 -3.09 15.59 2.22
#